data_AF-A0A366H1Y2-F1
#
_entry.id   AF-A0A366H1Y2-F1
#
_cell.length_a   1.000
_cell.length_b   1.000
_cell.length_c   1.000
_cell.angle_alpha   90.00
_cell.angle_beta   90.00
_cell.angle_gamma   90.00
#
_symmetry.space_group_name_H-M   'P 1'
#
loop_
_entity.id
_entity.type
_entity.pdbx_description
1 polymer ?
#
loop_
_entity_poly.entity_id
_entity_poly.type
_entity_poly.pdbx_seq_one_letter_code
_entity_poly.pdbx_strand_id
1 'polypeptide(L)'
;MTSRQPLAGVRIHLSGSALDERKEEICLFVNTLASRIFSEGGSVIHGSHPSLSKPLEDAAKDFLQAGGEVGALTLVRAQKFAETDEQITEIEIQRQFAAVQIVPAETDGVSNSDLTPMRDWMAERSDAVVCVGGKWWDINKAKAGVPTELDAMLELGKPGFIVAGFGGAIAGYIKDNPSLPSRLQNGLSEDANREIANDTSIERIVETIVTQLKLLPLVRRSVSRSRNFRILALDGGGLRGTFTAAVLAKWDDMLRGGGGNNLISHFDLVAGTSTGAILAIGLALGITPRDILKFYQAQGPLIFPKDRKLRHWLRSKHESSTLRDLLFKVYGDRKITDSSCCRLVIPTVRAKHGQAEAIVTAHSPDRTAFRDISAVEAALASSAAPTYFDESVWDGPVAPESFLDGGVWANNPILPALAEAVRYLKIPLDRIDVLSVGTMGNESDFTESLGKGKAGWAPNSADLFFAAQEHGALVLAEGFLGPTRHLRINQQTPIEIKLDDVEAIEEMTERGNEVGKDSFVYVRSRFLDGQLAPAWQRY
;
A
#
# COMPACT_ATOMS: atom_id res chain seq x y z
N MET A 1 -27.35 -0.31 -16.16
CA MET A 1 -27.32 -0.14 -14.70
C MET A 1 -27.15 -1.53 -14.08
N THR A 2 -25.93 -1.94 -13.76
CA THR A 2 -25.68 -3.17 -13.00
C THR A 2 -26.26 -2.99 -11.60
N SER A 3 -27.24 -3.81 -11.21
CA SER A 3 -27.77 -3.82 -9.85
C SER A 3 -26.59 -4.03 -8.90
N ARG A 4 -26.28 -3.05 -8.05
CA ARG A 4 -25.21 -3.19 -7.07
C ARG A 4 -25.61 -4.31 -6.11
N GLN A 5 -24.79 -5.36 -6.02
CA GLN A 5 -25.07 -6.47 -5.10
C GLN A 5 -25.03 -5.96 -3.64
N PRO A 6 -25.83 -6.53 -2.73
CA PRO A 6 -26.01 -5.99 -1.37
C PRO A 6 -24.76 -5.91 -0.49
N LEU A 7 -23.81 -6.85 -0.66
CA LEU A 7 -22.54 -6.91 0.09
C LEU A 7 -21.34 -6.44 -0.74
N ALA A 8 -21.57 -5.77 -1.88
CA ALA A 8 -20.50 -5.28 -2.75
C ALA A 8 -19.46 -4.43 -1.99
N GLY A 9 -18.23 -4.93 -1.92
CA GLY A 9 -17.08 -4.26 -1.26
C GLY A 9 -16.95 -4.54 0.24
N VAL A 10 -17.85 -5.31 0.84
CA VAL A 10 -17.77 -5.75 2.24
C VAL A 10 -16.79 -6.93 2.35
N ARG A 11 -15.84 -6.84 3.28
CA ARG A 11 -14.82 -7.85 3.58
C ARG A 11 -15.15 -8.55 4.89
N ILE A 12 -15.36 -9.85 4.86
CA ILE A 12 -15.74 -10.66 6.03
C ILE A 12 -14.55 -11.51 6.47
N HIS A 13 -14.07 -11.29 7.69
CA HIS A 13 -13.11 -12.19 8.31
C HIS A 13 -13.84 -13.47 8.71
N LEU A 14 -13.45 -14.60 8.12
CA LEU A 14 -13.89 -15.90 8.59
C LEU A 14 -12.83 -16.46 9.54
N SER A 15 -13.09 -16.35 10.84
CA SER A 15 -12.22 -16.90 11.89
C SER A 15 -12.69 -18.31 12.25
N GLY A 16 -11.87 -19.32 11.98
CA GLY A 16 -12.30 -20.68 12.28
C GLY A 16 -11.24 -21.74 12.05
N SER A 17 -11.45 -22.89 12.68
CA SER A 17 -10.79 -24.14 12.33
C SER A 17 -11.66 -25.32 12.72
N ALA A 18 -11.57 -26.40 11.96
CA ALA A 18 -12.38 -27.60 12.16
C ALA A 18 -11.57 -28.67 12.92
N LEU A 19 -12.16 -29.20 13.99
CA LEU A 19 -11.69 -30.37 14.76
C LEU A 19 -12.52 -31.60 14.41
N ASP A 20 -11.99 -32.80 14.66
CA ASP A 20 -12.51 -34.05 14.13
C ASP A 20 -13.96 -34.40 14.54
N GLU A 21 -14.44 -33.97 15.71
CA GLU A 21 -15.78 -34.36 16.22
C GLU A 21 -16.96 -33.83 15.38
N ARG A 22 -16.85 -32.64 14.77
CA ARG A 22 -17.90 -32.05 13.89
C ARG A 22 -17.31 -31.38 12.65
N LYS A 23 -16.21 -31.93 12.15
CA LYS A 23 -15.44 -31.36 11.04
C LYS A 23 -16.28 -31.13 9.79
N GLU A 24 -17.11 -32.11 9.43
CA GLU A 24 -17.93 -32.09 8.22
C GLU A 24 -18.93 -30.93 8.25
N GLU A 25 -19.58 -30.70 9.38
CA GLU A 25 -20.56 -29.63 9.55
C GLU A 25 -19.93 -28.24 9.52
N ILE A 26 -18.75 -28.07 10.15
CA ILE A 26 -18.00 -26.82 10.08
C ILE A 26 -17.57 -26.54 8.63
N CYS A 27 -17.07 -27.55 7.91
CA CYS A 27 -16.68 -27.41 6.52
C CYS A 27 -17.88 -27.02 5.63
N LEU A 28 -19.04 -27.66 5.83
CA LEU A 28 -20.26 -27.36 5.10
C LEU A 28 -20.76 -25.94 5.40
N PHE A 29 -20.74 -25.52 6.67
CA PHE A 29 -21.07 -24.15 7.09
C PHE A 29 -20.16 -23.13 6.41
N VAL A 30 -18.85 -23.35 6.45
CA VAL A 30 -17.85 -22.46 5.86
C VAL A 30 -18.04 -22.32 4.35
N ASN A 31 -18.22 -23.42 3.64
CA ASN A 31 -18.48 -23.41 2.20
C ASN A 31 -19.78 -22.66 1.87
N THR A 32 -20.87 -22.94 2.61
CA THR A 32 -22.19 -22.32 2.39
C THR A 32 -22.14 -20.81 2.64
N LEU A 33 -21.51 -20.40 3.75
CA LEU A 33 -21.36 -18.99 4.11
C LEU A 33 -20.51 -18.24 3.07
N ALA A 34 -19.35 -18.78 2.69
CA ALA A 34 -18.46 -18.16 1.71
C ALA A 34 -19.15 -18.01 0.35
N SER A 35 -19.79 -19.08 -0.13
CA SER A 35 -20.55 -19.08 -1.39
C SER A 35 -21.64 -18.00 -1.38
N ARG A 36 -22.39 -17.87 -0.27
CA ARG A 36 -23.42 -16.84 -0.15
C ARG A 36 -22.81 -15.44 -0.13
N ILE A 37 -21.74 -15.20 0.63
CA ILE A 37 -21.03 -13.90 0.65
C ILE A 37 -20.58 -13.49 -0.75
N PHE A 38 -19.96 -14.41 -1.50
CA PHE A 38 -19.47 -14.14 -2.87
C PHE A 38 -20.62 -13.80 -3.82
N SER A 39 -21.74 -14.54 -3.76
CA SER A 39 -22.92 -14.28 -4.59
C SER A 39 -23.57 -12.92 -4.35
N GLU A 40 -23.38 -12.36 -3.15
CA GLU A 40 -23.87 -11.03 -2.73
C GLU A 40 -22.83 -9.92 -2.98
N GLY A 41 -21.69 -10.26 -3.61
CA GLY A 41 -20.61 -9.34 -3.98
C GLY A 41 -19.62 -9.01 -2.86
N GLY A 42 -19.72 -9.68 -1.71
CA GLY A 42 -18.74 -9.56 -0.62
C GLY A 42 -17.52 -10.43 -0.86
N SER A 43 -16.51 -10.27 -0.01
CA SER A 43 -15.30 -11.10 0.01
C SER A 43 -15.04 -11.71 1.39
N VAL A 44 -14.28 -12.79 1.41
CA VAL A 44 -13.86 -13.49 2.63
C VAL A 44 -12.35 -13.34 2.82
N ILE A 45 -11.93 -13.06 4.05
CA ILE A 45 -10.54 -13.06 4.49
C ILE A 45 -10.37 -14.19 5.51
N HIS A 46 -9.35 -15.04 5.34
CA HIS A 46 -9.09 -16.15 6.25
C HIS A 46 -7.58 -16.41 6.43
N GLY A 47 -7.17 -16.74 7.66
CA GLY A 47 -5.78 -17.08 8.02
C GLY A 47 -5.35 -18.47 7.58
N SER A 48 -5.47 -18.79 6.28
CA SER A 48 -4.97 -19.97 5.54
C SER A 48 -4.83 -21.29 6.35
N HIS A 49 -5.77 -21.60 7.26
CA HIS A 49 -5.63 -22.74 8.14
C HIS A 49 -6.00 -24.03 7.38
N PRO A 50 -5.15 -25.08 7.37
CA PRO A 50 -5.35 -26.25 6.52
C PRO A 50 -6.71 -26.94 6.65
N SER A 51 -7.33 -26.90 7.84
CA SER A 51 -8.64 -27.52 8.06
C SER A 51 -9.78 -26.90 7.25
N LEU A 52 -9.65 -25.62 6.85
CA LEU A 52 -10.69 -24.88 6.12
C LEU A 52 -10.28 -24.54 4.69
N SER A 53 -9.06 -24.90 4.25
CA SER A 53 -8.58 -24.62 2.90
C SER A 53 -9.48 -25.23 1.83
N LYS A 54 -9.89 -26.49 1.99
CA LYS A 54 -10.72 -27.20 1.02
C LYS A 54 -12.13 -26.61 0.83
N PRO A 55 -12.96 -26.40 1.89
CA PRO A 55 -14.28 -25.82 1.70
C PRO A 55 -14.25 -24.40 1.12
N LEU A 56 -13.22 -23.61 1.43
CA LEU A 56 -13.02 -22.28 0.85
C LEU A 56 -12.57 -22.34 -0.61
N GLU A 57 -11.66 -23.26 -0.95
CA GLU A 57 -11.24 -23.53 -2.33
C GLU A 57 -12.45 -23.90 -3.20
N ASP A 58 -13.30 -24.82 -2.73
CA ASP A 58 -14.48 -25.27 -3.47
C ASP A 58 -15.44 -24.11 -3.73
N ALA A 59 -15.77 -23.32 -2.70
CA ALA A 59 -16.62 -22.14 -2.84
C ALA A 59 -16.04 -21.10 -3.81
N ALA A 60 -14.73 -20.86 -3.75
CA ALA A 60 -14.05 -19.90 -4.63
C ALA A 60 -14.01 -20.40 -6.08
N LYS A 61 -13.72 -21.68 -6.31
CA LYS A 61 -13.70 -22.28 -7.66
C LYS A 61 -15.07 -22.26 -8.31
N ASP A 62 -16.13 -22.58 -7.57
CA ASP A 62 -17.51 -22.51 -8.08
C ASP A 62 -17.89 -21.07 -8.44
N PHE A 63 -17.51 -20.09 -7.60
CA PHE A 63 -17.73 -18.68 -7.89
C PHE A 63 -16.97 -18.21 -9.14
N LEU A 64 -15.72 -18.63 -9.31
CA LEU A 64 -14.91 -18.32 -10.49
C LEU A 64 -15.50 -18.93 -11.77
N GLN A 65 -15.97 -20.17 -11.72
CA GLN A 65 -16.65 -20.81 -12.86
C GLN A 65 -17.94 -20.07 -13.25
N ALA A 66 -18.61 -19.42 -12.29
CA ALA A 66 -19.76 -18.56 -12.53
C ALA A 66 -19.40 -17.15 -13.02
N GLY A 67 -18.13 -16.86 -13.33
CA GLY A 67 -17.65 -15.56 -13.80
C GLY A 67 -17.27 -14.58 -12.69
N GLY A 68 -17.08 -15.08 -11.46
CA GLY A 68 -16.56 -14.32 -10.33
C GLY A 68 -15.09 -13.91 -10.48
N GLU A 69 -14.60 -13.13 -9.52
CA GLU A 69 -13.20 -12.67 -9.46
C GLU A 69 -12.41 -13.40 -8.35
N VAL A 70 -11.12 -13.63 -8.60
CA VAL A 70 -10.20 -14.33 -7.66
C VAL A 70 -10.09 -13.64 -6.31
N GLY A 71 -10.18 -12.31 -6.26
CA GLY A 71 -10.10 -11.56 -5.00
C GLY A 71 -11.34 -11.63 -4.12
N ALA A 72 -12.35 -12.43 -4.47
CA ALA A 72 -13.45 -12.74 -3.55
C ALA A 72 -12.97 -13.53 -2.32
N LEU A 73 -11.86 -14.28 -2.44
CA LEU A 73 -11.21 -14.95 -1.31
C LEU A 73 -9.79 -14.38 -1.13
N THR A 74 -9.46 -13.97 0.09
CA THR A 74 -8.10 -13.64 0.51
C THR A 74 -7.62 -14.63 1.56
N LEU A 75 -6.53 -15.33 1.27
CA LEU A 75 -5.83 -16.19 2.21
C LEU A 75 -4.61 -15.44 2.77
N VAL A 76 -4.50 -15.40 4.09
CA VAL A 76 -3.42 -14.70 4.78
C VAL A 76 -2.48 -15.73 5.41
N ARG A 77 -1.18 -15.58 5.16
CA ARG A 77 -0.12 -16.46 5.67
C ARG A 77 0.91 -15.63 6.41
N ALA A 78 1.36 -16.11 7.56
CA ALA A 78 2.56 -15.57 8.19
C ALA A 78 3.80 -15.96 7.36
N GLN A 79 4.81 -15.09 7.33
CA GLN A 79 6.04 -15.25 6.55
C GLN A 79 6.73 -16.61 6.75
N LYS A 80 6.81 -17.09 7.99
CA LYS A 80 7.40 -18.41 8.32
C LYS A 80 6.70 -19.61 7.65
N PHE A 81 5.52 -19.40 7.07
CA PHE A 81 4.78 -20.39 6.29
C PHE A 81 4.84 -20.11 4.77
N ALA A 82 5.83 -19.36 4.33
CA ALA A 82 6.07 -18.97 2.93
C ALA A 82 7.58 -18.98 2.56
N GLU A 83 8.38 -19.82 3.22
CA GLU A 83 9.85 -19.87 3.07
C GLU A 83 10.33 -21.10 2.29
N THR A 84 9.68 -22.25 2.44
CA THR A 84 10.11 -23.49 1.77
C THR A 84 9.55 -23.61 0.36
N ASP A 85 10.21 -24.36 -0.52
CA ASP A 85 9.74 -24.58 -1.89
C ASP A 85 8.35 -25.24 -1.93
N GLU A 86 8.02 -26.12 -0.98
CA GLU A 86 6.69 -26.72 -0.85
C GLU A 86 5.65 -25.66 -0.48
N GLN A 87 5.96 -24.78 0.48
CA GLN A 87 5.06 -23.70 0.89
C GLN A 87 4.84 -22.69 -0.25
N ILE A 88 5.90 -22.35 -1.00
CA ILE A 88 5.82 -21.47 -2.17
C ILE A 88 4.96 -22.12 -3.25
N THR A 89 5.12 -23.42 -3.50
CA THR A 89 4.31 -24.18 -4.46
C THR A 89 2.84 -24.19 -4.05
N GLU A 90 2.55 -24.41 -2.77
CA GLU A 90 1.18 -24.34 -2.23
C GLU A 90 0.57 -22.95 -2.42
N ILE A 91 1.34 -21.89 -2.19
CA ILE A 91 0.91 -20.50 -2.41
C ILE A 91 0.56 -20.26 -3.88
N GLU A 92 1.37 -20.73 -4.82
CA GLU A 92 1.08 -20.57 -6.25
C GLU A 92 -0.17 -21.37 -6.69
N ILE A 93 -0.47 -22.51 -6.06
CA ILE A 93 -1.75 -23.22 -6.26
C ILE A 93 -2.91 -22.39 -5.70
N GLN A 94 -2.77 -21.86 -4.47
CA GLN A 94 -3.78 -21.02 -3.84
C GLN A 94 -4.11 -19.78 -4.68
N ARG A 95 -3.10 -19.18 -5.32
CA ARG A 95 -3.25 -18.01 -6.21
C ARG A 95 -4.14 -18.24 -7.43
N GLN A 96 -4.41 -19.50 -7.79
CA GLN A 96 -5.34 -19.83 -8.88
C GLN A 96 -6.81 -19.55 -8.50
N PHE A 97 -7.14 -19.51 -7.20
CA PHE A 97 -8.50 -19.33 -6.72
C PHE A 97 -8.68 -18.30 -5.60
N ALA A 98 -7.59 -17.76 -5.04
CA ALA A 98 -7.62 -16.74 -4.00
C ALA A 98 -6.48 -15.72 -4.17
N ALA A 99 -6.67 -14.51 -3.65
CA ALA A 99 -5.55 -13.63 -3.36
C ALA A 99 -4.76 -14.18 -2.16
N VAL A 100 -3.43 -14.24 -2.23
CA VAL A 100 -2.59 -14.74 -1.12
C VAL A 100 -1.69 -13.63 -0.59
N GLN A 101 -1.88 -13.28 0.67
CA GLN A 101 -1.19 -12.20 1.37
C GLN A 101 -0.18 -12.79 2.36
N ILE A 102 1.08 -12.37 2.26
CA ILE A 102 2.15 -12.80 3.16
C ILE A 102 2.41 -11.66 4.14
N VAL A 103 2.20 -11.92 5.42
CA VAL A 103 2.41 -10.95 6.50
C VAL A 103 3.74 -11.25 7.20
N PRO A 104 4.66 -10.27 7.31
CA PRO A 104 5.91 -10.45 8.05
C PRO A 104 5.69 -10.87 9.51
N ALA A 105 6.63 -11.63 10.07
CA ALA A 105 6.65 -11.93 11.50
C ALA A 105 7.28 -10.77 12.30
N GLU A 106 6.97 -10.65 13.59
CA GLU A 106 7.73 -9.77 14.49
C GLU A 106 9.20 -10.23 14.55
N THR A 107 10.12 -9.25 14.54
CA THR A 107 11.56 -9.48 14.71
C THR A 107 11.96 -9.82 16.16
N ASP A 108 11.04 -9.66 17.11
CA ASP A 108 11.31 -9.80 18.53
C ASP A 108 10.88 -11.20 18.97
N GLY A 109 11.84 -12.13 19.06
CA GLY A 109 11.65 -13.58 19.24
C GLY A 109 10.96 -14.08 20.52
N VAL A 110 9.80 -13.55 20.87
CA VAL A 110 8.94 -14.03 21.97
C VAL A 110 7.94 -15.05 21.40
N SER A 111 8.17 -16.33 21.70
CA SER A 111 7.59 -17.49 20.99
C SER A 111 6.06 -17.73 21.08
N ASN A 112 5.27 -16.73 21.50
CA ASN A 112 3.81 -16.77 21.48
C ASN A 112 3.15 -15.57 20.76
N SER A 113 3.90 -14.56 20.30
CA SER A 113 3.38 -13.41 19.51
C SER A 113 3.45 -13.62 17.99
N ASP A 114 3.97 -14.76 17.53
CA ASP A 114 4.29 -15.04 16.12
C ASP A 114 3.16 -14.83 15.08
N LEU A 115 1.89 -14.82 15.50
CA LEU A 115 0.74 -14.63 14.62
C LEU A 115 0.00 -13.32 14.86
N THR A 116 0.40 -12.51 15.85
CA THR A 116 -0.22 -11.23 16.15
C THR A 116 -0.23 -10.30 14.93
N PRO A 117 0.88 -10.11 14.18
CA PRO A 117 0.85 -9.28 12.98
C PRO A 117 -0.16 -9.75 11.92
N MET A 118 -0.32 -11.08 11.77
CA MET A 118 -1.28 -11.66 10.83
C MET A 118 -2.72 -11.37 11.26
N ARG A 119 -3.01 -11.47 12.56
CA ARG A 119 -4.34 -11.20 13.14
C ARG A 119 -4.70 -9.73 13.02
N ASP A 120 -3.78 -8.84 13.39
CA ASP A 120 -3.97 -7.39 13.27
C ASP A 120 -4.19 -6.99 11.82
N TRP A 121 -3.43 -7.59 10.90
CA TRP A 121 -3.62 -7.39 9.46
C TRP A 121 -5.02 -7.79 9.00
N MET A 122 -5.51 -8.97 9.40
CA MET A 122 -6.86 -9.43 9.07
C MET A 122 -7.93 -8.55 9.71
N ALA A 123 -7.72 -8.15 10.97
CA ALA A 123 -8.66 -7.35 11.71
C ALA A 123 -8.80 -5.96 11.10
N GLU A 124 -7.70 -5.24 10.86
CA GLU A 124 -7.68 -3.91 10.22
C GLU A 124 -8.25 -3.93 8.78
N ARG A 125 -8.20 -5.09 8.10
CA ARG A 125 -8.72 -5.29 6.72
C ARG A 125 -10.08 -5.91 6.58
N SER A 126 -10.75 -6.22 7.67
CA SER A 126 -12.10 -6.77 7.60
C SER A 126 -13.12 -5.75 8.08
N ASP A 127 -14.37 -5.89 7.67
CA ASP A 127 -15.48 -5.04 8.08
C ASP A 127 -16.37 -5.72 9.12
N ALA A 128 -16.34 -7.05 9.17
CA ALA A 128 -17.00 -7.89 10.16
C ALA A 128 -16.24 -9.21 10.34
N VAL A 129 -16.49 -9.93 11.42
CA VAL A 129 -15.94 -11.29 11.65
C VAL A 129 -17.05 -12.30 11.92
N VAL A 130 -16.89 -13.51 11.38
CA VAL A 130 -17.72 -14.67 11.69
C VAL A 130 -16.83 -15.76 12.27
N CYS A 131 -17.13 -16.18 13.50
CA CYS A 131 -16.34 -17.13 14.28
C CYS A 131 -17.03 -18.49 14.36
N VAL A 132 -16.31 -19.56 14.02
CA VAL A 132 -16.82 -20.94 14.10
C VAL A 132 -15.72 -21.93 14.50
N GLY A 133 -16.05 -22.87 15.39
CA GLY A 133 -15.12 -23.91 15.80
C GLY A 133 -13.92 -23.37 16.57
N GLY A 134 -12.71 -23.79 16.19
CA GLY A 134 -11.46 -23.39 16.84
C GLY A 134 -10.81 -24.51 17.66
N LYS A 135 -9.48 -24.45 17.79
CA LYS A 135 -8.66 -25.39 18.57
C LYS A 135 -8.20 -24.78 19.90
N TRP A 136 -7.68 -25.65 20.77
CA TRP A 136 -6.88 -25.32 21.95
C TRP A 136 -7.62 -24.77 23.17
N TRP A 137 -8.94 -24.56 23.17
CA TRP A 137 -9.60 -23.94 24.33
C TRP A 137 -9.48 -24.75 25.62
N ASP A 138 -9.67 -26.06 25.54
CA ASP A 138 -9.60 -26.94 26.71
C ASP A 138 -8.16 -27.33 27.11
N ILE A 139 -7.19 -27.05 26.23
CA ILE A 139 -5.78 -27.41 26.43
C ILE A 139 -4.96 -26.19 26.87
N ASN A 140 -5.05 -25.11 26.11
CA ASN A 140 -4.35 -23.85 26.34
C ASN A 140 -5.10 -22.69 25.69
N LYS A 141 -5.92 -22.00 26.49
CA LYS A 141 -6.73 -20.84 26.06
C LYS A 141 -5.90 -19.74 25.39
N ALA A 142 -4.64 -19.53 25.83
CA ALA A 142 -3.76 -18.51 25.25
C ALA A 142 -3.35 -18.83 23.80
N LYS A 143 -3.49 -20.09 23.34
CA LYS A 143 -3.22 -20.50 21.96
C LYS A 143 -4.49 -20.59 21.09
N ALA A 144 -5.66 -20.31 21.64
CA ALA A 144 -6.92 -20.39 20.91
C ALA A 144 -7.07 -19.19 19.96
N GLY A 145 -6.77 -19.39 18.67
CA GLY A 145 -6.75 -18.30 17.68
C GLY A 145 -8.12 -17.66 17.43
N VAL A 146 -9.20 -18.46 17.40
CA VAL A 146 -10.54 -17.95 17.03
C VAL A 146 -11.07 -16.91 18.03
N PRO A 147 -11.03 -17.13 19.36
CA PRO A 147 -11.33 -16.09 20.34
C PRO A 147 -10.44 -14.85 20.22
N THR A 148 -9.12 -15.02 20.04
CA THR A 148 -8.21 -13.88 19.90
C THR A 148 -8.52 -13.02 18.67
N GLU A 149 -8.87 -13.65 17.55
CA GLU A 149 -9.27 -12.95 16.32
C GLU A 149 -10.62 -12.23 16.46
N LEU A 150 -11.55 -12.79 17.24
CA LEU A 150 -12.80 -12.10 17.59
C LEU A 150 -12.52 -10.86 18.43
N ASP A 151 -11.71 -10.99 19.49
CA ASP A 151 -11.42 -9.89 20.40
C ASP A 151 -10.74 -8.72 19.66
N ALA A 152 -9.74 -9.02 18.81
CA ALA A 152 -9.07 -8.01 17.98
C ALA A 152 -10.06 -7.23 17.08
N MET A 153 -11.09 -7.90 16.56
CA MET A 153 -12.13 -7.25 15.77
C MET A 153 -13.05 -6.37 16.62
N LEU A 154 -13.46 -6.85 17.79
CA LEU A 154 -14.32 -6.11 18.70
C LEU A 154 -13.62 -4.87 19.28
N GLU A 155 -12.31 -4.95 19.55
CA GLU A 155 -11.48 -3.82 20.00
C GLU A 155 -11.40 -2.69 18.96
N LEU A 156 -11.38 -3.05 17.67
CA LEU A 156 -11.47 -2.10 16.55
C LEU A 156 -12.89 -1.57 16.30
N GLY A 157 -13.86 -1.93 17.15
CA GLY A 157 -15.25 -1.51 17.00
C GLY A 157 -15.99 -2.21 15.85
N LYS A 158 -15.54 -3.41 15.44
CA LYS A 158 -16.10 -4.13 14.29
C LYS A 158 -17.09 -5.21 14.73
N PRO A 159 -18.18 -5.42 13.98
CA PRO A 159 -19.19 -6.42 14.28
C PRO A 159 -18.65 -7.85 14.21
N GLY A 160 -19.03 -8.68 15.19
CA GLY A 160 -18.72 -10.10 15.26
C GLY A 160 -19.97 -10.98 15.28
N PHE A 161 -19.85 -12.19 14.74
CA PHE A 161 -20.89 -13.22 14.80
C PHE A 161 -20.27 -14.50 15.35
N ILE A 162 -20.95 -15.18 16.27
CA ILE A 162 -20.49 -16.42 16.89
C ILE A 162 -21.40 -17.57 16.46
N VAL A 163 -20.80 -18.65 15.97
CA VAL A 163 -21.48 -19.92 15.67
C VAL A 163 -20.83 -21.00 16.53
N ALA A 164 -21.37 -21.18 17.73
CA ALA A 164 -20.83 -22.07 18.76
C ALA A 164 -21.53 -23.45 18.81
N GLY A 165 -22.66 -23.63 18.12
CA GLY A 165 -23.40 -24.90 18.11
C GLY A 165 -22.60 -26.07 17.56
N PHE A 166 -21.58 -25.81 16.73
CA PHE A 166 -20.64 -26.81 16.23
C PHE A 166 -19.48 -27.13 17.18
N GLY A 167 -19.42 -26.49 18.36
CA GLY A 167 -18.37 -26.69 19.36
C GLY A 167 -17.07 -25.94 19.06
N GLY A 168 -15.95 -26.50 19.54
CA GLY A 168 -14.62 -25.92 19.40
C GLY A 168 -14.35 -24.75 20.34
N ALA A 169 -13.25 -24.03 20.07
CA ALA A 169 -12.76 -23.00 20.98
C ALA A 169 -13.74 -21.85 21.21
N ILE A 170 -14.49 -21.44 20.19
CA ILE A 170 -15.46 -20.37 20.34
C ILE A 170 -16.63 -20.76 21.26
N ALA A 171 -17.00 -22.04 21.29
CA ALA A 171 -18.04 -22.56 22.18
C ALA A 171 -17.59 -22.57 23.65
N GLY A 172 -16.32 -22.90 23.90
CA GLY A 172 -15.75 -22.74 25.23
C GLY A 172 -15.63 -21.27 25.64
N TYR A 173 -15.26 -20.39 24.71
CA TYR A 173 -15.10 -18.96 24.99
C TYR A 173 -16.40 -18.27 25.40
N ILE A 174 -17.50 -18.52 24.67
CA ILE A 174 -18.82 -17.96 25.01
C ILE A 174 -19.36 -18.52 26.33
N LYS A 175 -19.02 -19.78 26.68
CA LYS A 175 -19.40 -20.39 27.96
C LYS A 175 -18.70 -19.73 29.14
N ASP A 176 -17.40 -19.43 28.99
CA ASP A 176 -16.62 -18.73 30.01
C ASP A 176 -16.97 -17.23 30.10
N ASN A 177 -17.55 -16.66 29.03
CA ASN A 177 -17.88 -15.24 28.93
C ASN A 177 -19.37 -15.06 28.57
N PRO A 178 -20.29 -15.30 29.52
CA PRO A 178 -21.73 -15.27 29.22
C PRO A 178 -22.23 -13.91 28.76
N SER A 179 -21.53 -12.80 29.05
CA SER A 179 -21.89 -11.46 28.57
C SER A 179 -21.39 -11.15 27.16
N LEU A 180 -20.60 -12.02 26.52
CA LEU A 180 -20.06 -11.80 25.18
C LEU A 180 -21.14 -11.50 24.11
N PRO A 181 -22.30 -12.16 24.09
CA PRO A 181 -23.34 -11.92 23.07
C PRO A 181 -23.87 -10.47 23.02
N SER A 182 -23.80 -9.71 24.12
CA SER A 182 -24.22 -8.30 24.13
C SER A 182 -23.11 -7.35 23.65
N ARG A 183 -21.88 -7.84 23.48
CA ARG A 183 -20.69 -7.08 23.06
C ARG A 183 -20.30 -7.30 21.60
N LEU A 184 -21.09 -8.05 20.83
CA LEU A 184 -20.76 -8.44 19.46
C LEU A 184 -20.88 -7.32 18.42
N GLN A 185 -21.44 -6.15 18.77
CA GLN A 185 -21.52 -4.97 17.90
C GLN A 185 -22.19 -5.20 16.52
N ASN A 186 -22.91 -6.30 16.36
CA ASN A 186 -23.52 -6.73 15.11
C ASN A 186 -24.98 -6.26 14.93
N GLY A 187 -25.48 -5.42 15.84
CA GLY A 187 -26.82 -4.85 15.79
C GLY A 187 -27.96 -5.81 16.15
N LEU A 188 -27.66 -7.05 16.55
CA LEU A 188 -28.64 -8.01 17.07
C LEU A 188 -28.81 -7.85 18.58
N SER A 189 -29.96 -8.28 19.10
CA SER A 189 -30.17 -8.39 20.54
C SER A 189 -29.31 -9.51 21.13
N GLU A 190 -29.10 -9.47 22.45
CA GLU A 190 -28.38 -10.54 23.16
C GLU A 190 -29.03 -11.91 22.93
N ASP A 191 -30.37 -11.99 23.00
CA ASP A 191 -31.12 -13.23 22.77
C ASP A 191 -30.96 -13.76 21.35
N ALA A 192 -31.03 -12.89 20.34
CA ALA A 192 -30.81 -13.28 18.95
C ALA A 192 -29.37 -13.78 18.72
N ASN A 193 -28.38 -13.13 19.35
CA ASN A 193 -27.00 -13.60 19.31
C ASN A 193 -26.82 -14.96 20.01
N ARG A 194 -27.53 -15.22 21.11
CA ARG A 194 -27.54 -16.53 21.78
C ARG A 194 -28.22 -17.59 20.93
N GLU A 195 -29.29 -17.24 20.22
CA GLU A 195 -29.97 -18.16 19.31
C GLU A 195 -29.02 -18.60 18.18
N ILE A 196 -28.42 -17.66 17.47
CA ILE A 196 -27.43 -17.96 16.41
C ILE A 196 -26.25 -18.78 16.96
N ALA A 197 -25.74 -18.39 18.14
CA ALA A 197 -24.60 -19.07 18.73
C ALA A 197 -24.89 -20.54 19.07
N ASN A 198 -26.12 -20.90 19.45
CA ASN A 198 -26.49 -22.27 19.83
C ASN A 198 -27.15 -23.06 18.70
N ASP A 199 -27.50 -22.43 17.58
CA ASP A 199 -28.11 -23.10 16.43
C ASP A 199 -27.10 -24.03 15.73
N THR A 200 -27.63 -25.06 15.06
CA THR A 200 -26.89 -26.02 14.24
C THR A 200 -27.46 -26.11 12.82
N SER A 201 -28.55 -25.39 12.50
CA SER A 201 -29.09 -25.27 11.14
C SER A 201 -28.24 -24.31 10.31
N ILE A 202 -27.39 -24.86 9.46
CA ILE A 202 -26.46 -24.11 8.60
C ILE A 202 -27.20 -23.07 7.76
N GLU A 203 -28.31 -23.43 7.13
CA GLU A 203 -29.06 -22.52 6.26
C GLU A 203 -29.62 -21.33 7.05
N ARG A 204 -30.18 -21.58 8.24
CA ARG A 204 -30.73 -20.51 9.10
C ARG A 204 -29.64 -19.59 9.61
N ILE A 205 -28.53 -20.15 10.07
CA ILE A 205 -27.38 -19.38 10.56
C ILE A 205 -26.85 -18.48 9.43
N VAL A 206 -26.59 -19.04 8.25
CA VAL A 206 -26.05 -18.28 7.10
C VAL A 206 -27.02 -17.18 6.66
N GLU A 207 -28.31 -17.48 6.51
CA GLU A 207 -29.30 -16.48 6.10
C GLU A 207 -29.42 -15.34 7.13
N THR A 208 -29.39 -15.67 8.42
CA THR A 208 -29.46 -14.67 9.50
C THR A 208 -28.22 -13.76 9.50
N ILE A 209 -27.02 -14.34 9.44
CA ILE A 209 -25.76 -13.59 9.41
C ILE A 209 -25.72 -12.68 8.17
N VAL A 210 -25.98 -13.23 6.98
CA VAL A 210 -25.92 -12.47 5.72
C VAL A 210 -26.98 -11.37 5.68
N THR A 211 -28.19 -11.63 6.16
CA THR A 211 -29.23 -10.61 6.27
C THR A 211 -28.79 -9.47 7.19
N GLN A 212 -28.22 -9.80 8.35
CA GLN A 212 -27.76 -8.78 9.28
C GLN A 212 -26.58 -7.98 8.73
N LEU A 213 -25.61 -8.62 8.09
CA LEU A 213 -24.50 -7.94 7.41
C LEU A 213 -24.99 -6.92 6.38
N LYS A 214 -26.09 -7.20 5.67
CA LYS A 214 -26.71 -6.28 4.70
C LYS A 214 -27.36 -5.07 5.37
N LEU A 215 -27.73 -5.14 6.65
CA LEU A 215 -28.34 -4.02 7.38
C LEU A 215 -27.31 -3.13 8.08
N LEU A 216 -26.11 -3.65 8.35
CA LEU A 216 -25.07 -2.93 9.05
C LEU A 216 -24.49 -1.76 8.21
N PRO A 217 -24.11 -0.63 8.85
CA PRO A 217 -23.50 0.53 8.18
C PRO A 217 -22.01 0.29 7.87
N LEU A 218 -21.71 -0.82 7.19
CA LEU A 218 -20.36 -1.22 6.81
C LEU A 218 -19.81 -0.32 5.71
N VAL A 219 -18.47 -0.23 5.61
CA VAL A 219 -17.83 0.51 4.52
C VAL A 219 -18.11 -0.19 3.18
N ARG A 220 -18.95 0.44 2.36
CA ARG A 220 -19.39 -0.06 1.05
C ARG A 220 -18.92 0.90 -0.03
N ARG A 221 -17.66 0.78 -0.47
CA ARG A 221 -17.21 1.50 -1.66
C ARG A 221 -16.38 0.62 -2.58
N SER A 222 -16.77 0.66 -3.85
CA SER A 222 -16.07 0.01 -4.94
C SER A 222 -14.76 0.74 -5.25
N VAL A 223 -13.69 0.39 -4.55
CA VAL A 223 -12.49 0.06 -5.31
C VAL A 223 -12.86 -1.23 -6.08
N SER A 224 -12.42 -1.40 -7.32
CA SER A 224 -12.74 -2.60 -8.12
C SER A 224 -12.69 -3.87 -7.25
N ARG A 225 -13.70 -4.76 -7.43
CA ARG A 225 -14.33 -5.70 -6.47
C ARG A 225 -13.42 -6.70 -5.72
N SER A 226 -12.11 -6.52 -5.72
CA SER A 226 -11.11 -7.48 -5.25
C SER A 226 -9.85 -6.87 -4.63
N ARG A 227 -9.61 -5.54 -4.74
CA ARG A 227 -8.40 -4.89 -4.15
C ARG A 227 -8.65 -3.51 -3.55
N ASN A 228 -7.75 -3.09 -2.66
CA ASN A 228 -7.66 -1.71 -2.17
C ASN A 228 -7.03 -0.79 -3.23
N PHE A 229 -7.24 0.52 -3.08
CA PHE A 229 -6.61 1.55 -3.89
C PHE A 229 -5.13 1.65 -3.53
N ARG A 230 -4.24 1.46 -4.50
CA ARG A 230 -2.80 1.35 -4.27
C ARG A 230 -2.08 2.62 -4.70
N ILE A 231 -1.32 3.19 -3.78
CA ILE A 231 -0.46 4.34 -4.00
C ILE A 231 1.00 3.89 -3.99
N LEU A 232 1.78 4.31 -4.99
CA LEU A 232 3.24 4.28 -4.95
C LEU A 232 3.75 5.70 -4.68
N ALA A 233 4.44 5.90 -3.56
CA ALA A 233 5.04 7.19 -3.17
C ALA A 233 6.57 7.11 -3.29
N LEU A 234 7.16 8.00 -4.07
CA LEU A 234 8.60 8.04 -4.35
C LEU A 234 9.20 9.34 -3.82
N ASP A 235 10.15 9.22 -2.90
CA ASP A 235 10.71 10.37 -2.22
C ASP A 235 11.66 11.20 -3.10
N GLY A 236 11.88 12.45 -2.70
CA GLY A 236 12.94 13.30 -3.22
C GLY A 236 14.31 12.94 -2.66
N GLY A 237 15.37 13.26 -3.41
CA GLY A 237 16.73 12.91 -3.01
C GLY A 237 17.84 13.04 -4.05
N GLY A 238 17.67 13.86 -5.10
CA GLY A 238 18.71 14.06 -6.13
C GLY A 238 19.18 12.77 -6.81
N LEU A 239 20.49 12.60 -6.98
CA LEU A 239 21.09 11.38 -7.55
C LEU A 239 20.84 10.12 -6.72
N ARG A 240 20.44 10.24 -5.46
CA ARG A 240 20.03 9.08 -4.66
C ARG A 240 18.76 8.41 -5.19
N GLY A 241 18.03 9.06 -6.10
CA GLY A 241 17.02 8.39 -6.92
C GLY A 241 17.54 7.17 -7.71
N THR A 242 18.86 7.03 -7.90
CA THR A 242 19.51 5.83 -8.44
C THR A 242 19.18 4.58 -7.61
N PHE A 243 19.21 4.69 -6.28
CA PHE A 243 18.81 3.60 -5.38
C PHE A 243 17.35 3.21 -5.61
N THR A 244 16.45 4.19 -5.60
CA THR A 244 15.01 3.98 -5.84
C THR A 244 14.77 3.34 -7.21
N ALA A 245 15.46 3.82 -8.25
CA ALA A 245 15.37 3.27 -9.60
C ALA A 245 15.85 1.81 -9.66
N ALA A 246 16.92 1.47 -8.94
CA ALA A 246 17.45 0.11 -8.86
C ALA A 246 16.50 -0.84 -8.12
N VAL A 247 15.90 -0.41 -7.00
CA VAL A 247 14.86 -1.18 -6.30
C VAL A 247 13.69 -1.49 -7.24
N LEU A 248 13.17 -0.47 -7.93
CA LEU A 248 12.04 -0.62 -8.86
C LEU A 248 12.41 -1.51 -10.07
N ALA A 249 13.61 -1.36 -10.62
CA ALA A 249 14.12 -2.21 -11.70
C ALA A 249 14.24 -3.66 -11.27
N LYS A 250 14.74 -3.90 -10.06
CA LYS A 250 14.85 -5.25 -9.51
C LYS A 250 13.49 -5.91 -9.35
N TRP A 251 12.50 -5.20 -8.82
CA TRP A 251 11.13 -5.71 -8.70
C TRP A 251 10.49 -5.98 -10.06
N ASP A 252 10.61 -5.08 -11.03
CA ASP A 252 10.03 -5.28 -12.38
C ASP A 252 10.70 -6.46 -13.10
N ASP A 253 12.01 -6.65 -12.94
CA ASP A 253 12.75 -7.79 -13.47
C ASP A 253 12.29 -9.12 -12.87
N MET A 254 12.15 -9.18 -11.54
CA MET A 254 11.67 -10.38 -10.84
C MET A 254 10.20 -10.67 -11.16
N LEU A 255 9.37 -9.64 -11.34
CA LEU A 255 7.98 -9.78 -11.74
C LEU A 255 7.87 -10.36 -13.16
N ARG A 256 8.63 -9.83 -14.13
CA ARG A 256 8.65 -10.33 -15.52
C ARG A 256 9.27 -11.72 -15.65
N GLY A 257 10.31 -12.03 -14.88
CA GLY A 257 10.93 -13.35 -14.85
C GLY A 257 9.95 -14.47 -14.47
N GLY A 258 8.89 -14.14 -13.72
CA GLY A 258 7.77 -15.04 -13.40
C GLY A 258 6.59 -14.97 -14.37
N GLY A 259 6.72 -14.33 -15.54
CA GLY A 259 5.63 -14.10 -16.49
C GLY A 259 4.65 -13.00 -16.09
N GLY A 260 5.04 -12.11 -15.17
CA GLY A 260 4.20 -11.05 -14.61
C GLY A 260 4.05 -9.80 -15.49
N ASN A 261 3.17 -8.91 -15.03
CA ASN A 261 2.78 -7.67 -15.72
C ASN A 261 3.75 -6.51 -15.46
N ASN A 262 3.49 -5.35 -16.05
CA ASN A 262 4.27 -4.14 -15.79
C ASN A 262 4.05 -3.65 -14.35
N LEU A 263 5.12 -3.39 -13.58
CA LEU A 263 5.04 -2.95 -12.18
C LEU A 263 4.04 -1.80 -11.96
N ILE A 264 4.07 -0.78 -12.83
CA ILE A 264 3.22 0.41 -12.68
C ILE A 264 1.72 0.09 -12.80
N SER A 265 1.36 -0.98 -13.51
CA SER A 265 -0.03 -1.36 -13.74
C SER A 265 -0.75 -1.85 -12.47
N HIS A 266 -0.03 -2.03 -11.37
CA HIS A 266 -0.61 -2.40 -10.08
C HIS A 266 -1.04 -1.19 -9.22
N PHE A 267 -0.68 0.03 -9.60
CA PHE A 267 -0.90 1.23 -8.80
C PHE A 267 -1.96 2.14 -9.44
N ASP A 268 -2.91 2.61 -8.63
CA ASP A 268 -3.96 3.54 -9.06
C ASP A 268 -3.46 4.97 -9.19
N LEU A 269 -2.46 5.29 -8.38
CA LEU A 269 -1.87 6.61 -8.22
C LEU A 269 -0.39 6.46 -7.87
N VAL A 270 0.44 7.24 -8.55
CA VAL A 270 1.87 7.36 -8.23
C VAL A 270 2.16 8.80 -7.87
N ALA A 271 2.82 8.98 -6.75
CA ALA A 271 3.24 10.26 -6.25
C ALA A 271 4.76 10.32 -6.19
N GLY A 272 5.33 11.47 -6.54
CA GLY A 272 6.77 11.63 -6.63
C GLY A 272 7.19 13.06 -6.39
N THR A 273 8.18 13.26 -5.53
CA THR A 273 8.77 14.58 -5.28
C THR A 273 10.19 14.63 -5.84
N SER A 274 10.55 15.72 -6.52
CA SER A 274 11.90 15.95 -7.04
C SER A 274 12.38 14.77 -7.92
N THR A 275 13.49 14.10 -7.59
CA THR A 275 13.93 12.88 -8.28
C THR A 275 12.83 11.80 -8.34
N GLY A 276 12.02 11.67 -7.27
CA GLY A 276 10.83 10.83 -7.24
C GLY A 276 9.76 11.25 -8.25
N ALA A 277 9.65 12.54 -8.60
CA ALA A 277 8.76 13.03 -9.66
C ALA A 277 9.22 12.56 -11.05
N ILE A 278 10.52 12.63 -11.33
CA ILE A 278 11.14 12.11 -12.56
C ILE A 278 10.84 10.61 -12.70
N LEU A 279 11.05 9.84 -11.62
CA LEU A 279 10.70 8.42 -11.57
C LEU A 279 9.19 8.20 -11.80
N ALA A 280 8.33 8.87 -11.03
CA ALA A 280 6.88 8.72 -11.10
C ALA A 280 6.31 9.04 -12.49
N ILE A 281 6.71 10.16 -13.07
CA ILE A 281 6.32 10.58 -14.42
C ILE A 281 6.82 9.56 -15.44
N GLY A 282 8.09 9.14 -15.35
CA GLY A 282 8.65 8.14 -16.26
C GLY A 282 7.86 6.83 -16.27
N LEU A 283 7.58 6.29 -15.08
CA LEU A 283 6.77 5.07 -14.92
C LEU A 283 5.37 5.24 -15.50
N ALA A 284 4.70 6.37 -15.17
CA ALA A 284 3.35 6.64 -15.64
C ALA A 284 3.29 6.80 -17.17
N LEU A 285 4.35 7.31 -17.80
CA LEU A 285 4.51 7.38 -19.25
C LEU A 285 4.91 6.05 -19.91
N GLY A 286 4.99 4.96 -19.14
CA GLY A 286 5.30 3.62 -19.63
C GLY A 286 6.78 3.34 -19.86
N ILE A 287 7.68 4.20 -19.35
CA ILE A 287 9.12 3.95 -19.41
C ILE A 287 9.47 2.86 -18.40
N THR A 288 10.28 1.89 -18.80
CA THR A 288 10.64 0.77 -17.93
C THR A 288 11.50 1.24 -16.75
N PRO A 289 11.33 0.68 -15.55
CA PRO A 289 12.20 0.99 -14.41
C PRO A 289 13.69 0.83 -14.74
N ARG A 290 14.05 -0.18 -15.55
CA ARG A 290 15.42 -0.41 -16.02
C ARG A 290 15.95 0.72 -16.88
N ASP A 291 15.14 1.28 -17.79
CA ASP A 291 15.59 2.41 -18.61
C ASP A 291 15.67 3.71 -17.82
N ILE A 292 14.83 3.87 -16.79
CA ILE A 292 14.97 4.97 -15.83
C ILE A 292 16.29 4.83 -15.04
N LEU A 293 16.63 3.62 -14.56
CA LEU A 293 17.91 3.38 -13.90
C LEU A 293 19.10 3.72 -14.81
N LYS A 294 19.07 3.29 -16.08
CA LYS A 294 20.10 3.66 -17.07
C LYS A 294 20.20 5.17 -17.28
N PHE A 295 19.07 5.89 -17.24
CA PHE A 295 19.08 7.34 -17.31
C PHE A 295 19.89 7.95 -16.16
N TYR A 296 19.68 7.50 -14.91
CA TYR A 296 20.49 7.99 -13.77
C TYR A 296 21.97 7.62 -13.92
N GLN A 297 22.27 6.39 -14.31
CA GLN A 297 23.66 5.92 -14.48
C GLN A 297 24.41 6.69 -15.58
N ALA A 298 23.76 6.94 -16.71
CA ALA A 298 24.40 7.56 -17.88
C ALA A 298 24.35 9.10 -17.85
N GLN A 299 23.25 9.68 -17.36
CA GLN A 299 22.99 11.11 -17.45
C GLN A 299 23.19 11.84 -16.11
N GLY A 300 23.18 11.13 -14.98
CA GLY A 300 23.46 11.71 -13.66
C GLY A 300 24.75 12.54 -13.60
N PRO A 301 25.89 12.06 -14.14
CA PRO A 301 27.13 12.85 -14.21
C PRO A 301 27.02 14.15 -15.01
N LEU A 302 26.09 14.23 -15.97
CA LEU A 302 25.86 15.43 -16.79
C LEU A 302 24.94 16.43 -16.08
N ILE A 303 24.02 15.95 -15.25
CA ILE A 303 23.14 16.78 -14.42
C ILE A 303 23.93 17.39 -13.26
N PHE A 304 24.88 16.64 -12.68
CA PHE A 304 25.69 17.06 -11.52
C PHE A 304 27.21 16.95 -11.80
N PRO A 305 27.82 17.87 -12.57
CA PRO A 305 29.23 17.79 -12.94
C PRO A 305 30.21 18.04 -11.78
N LYS A 306 31.35 17.32 -11.78
CA LYS A 306 32.35 17.23 -10.69
C LYS A 306 33.06 18.55 -10.30
N ASP A 307 33.13 19.56 -11.17
CA ASP A 307 34.05 20.70 -10.96
C ASP A 307 33.54 21.79 -10.01
N ARG A 308 33.91 21.69 -8.72
CA ARG A 308 33.53 22.61 -7.63
C ARG A 308 33.97 24.08 -7.77
N LYS A 309 34.92 24.42 -8.66
CA LYS A 309 35.45 25.79 -8.80
C LYS A 309 34.56 26.73 -9.61
N LEU A 310 33.72 26.18 -10.49
CA LEU A 310 32.79 26.93 -11.33
C LEU A 310 31.43 27.17 -10.63
N ARG A 311 31.38 26.99 -9.30
CA ARG A 311 30.14 26.86 -8.51
C ARG A 311 29.56 28.19 -8.05
N HIS A 312 30.35 29.27 -8.05
CA HIS A 312 29.98 30.53 -7.41
C HIS A 312 29.43 31.64 -8.33
N TRP A 313 29.50 31.53 -9.66
CA TRP A 313 29.24 32.72 -10.52
C TRP A 313 28.14 32.58 -11.60
N LEU A 314 27.78 31.37 -12.06
CA LEU A 314 26.98 31.20 -13.30
C LEU A 314 25.98 30.00 -13.33
N ARG A 315 25.75 29.26 -12.24
CA ARG A 315 25.34 27.84 -12.32
C ARG A 315 23.85 27.49 -12.52
N SER A 316 22.91 28.18 -11.90
CA SER A 316 21.54 27.68 -11.80
C SER A 316 20.82 27.60 -13.17
N LYS A 317 21.06 28.56 -14.07
CA LYS A 317 20.50 28.55 -15.43
C LYS A 317 21.01 27.41 -16.31
N HIS A 318 22.31 27.08 -16.20
CA HIS A 318 22.91 26.08 -17.06
C HIS A 318 22.49 24.66 -16.64
N GLU A 319 22.45 24.38 -15.33
CA GLU A 319 22.01 23.07 -14.79
C GLU A 319 20.53 22.80 -15.11
N SER A 320 19.64 23.81 -15.00
CA SER A 320 18.22 23.68 -15.37
C SER A 320 18.01 23.43 -16.87
N SER A 321 18.81 24.06 -17.76
CA SER A 321 18.72 23.80 -19.21
C SER A 321 19.18 22.39 -19.60
N THR A 322 20.27 21.90 -18.99
CA THR A 322 20.77 20.54 -19.23
C THR A 322 19.76 19.50 -18.77
N LEU A 323 19.18 19.65 -17.57
CA LEU A 323 18.15 18.75 -17.08
C LEU A 323 16.92 18.76 -18.00
N ARG A 324 16.48 19.95 -18.46
CA ARG A 324 15.36 20.08 -19.42
C ARG A 324 15.62 19.28 -20.69
N ASP A 325 16.78 19.44 -21.31
CA ASP A 325 17.12 18.76 -22.56
C ASP A 325 17.20 17.24 -22.40
N LEU A 326 17.74 16.78 -21.26
CA LEU A 326 17.82 15.36 -20.92
C LEU A 326 16.44 14.75 -20.69
N LEU A 327 15.57 15.44 -19.94
CA LEU A 327 14.19 15.01 -19.75
C LEU A 327 13.40 15.05 -21.06
N PHE A 328 13.63 16.04 -21.92
CA PHE A 328 12.99 16.12 -23.23
C PHE A 328 13.36 14.95 -24.13
N LYS A 329 14.62 14.47 -24.10
CA LYS A 329 15.03 13.26 -24.83
C LYS A 329 14.26 12.00 -24.39
N VAL A 330 13.83 11.95 -23.14
CA VAL A 330 13.14 10.78 -22.55
C VAL A 330 11.62 10.90 -22.66
N TYR A 331 11.06 12.07 -22.39
CA TYR A 331 9.62 12.30 -22.33
C TYR A 331 9.04 12.88 -23.63
N GLY A 332 9.83 13.61 -24.42
CA GLY A 332 9.35 14.39 -25.56
C GLY A 332 8.30 15.42 -25.14
N ASP A 333 7.39 15.73 -26.06
CA ASP A 333 6.29 16.69 -25.85
C ASP A 333 5.06 16.10 -25.12
N ARG A 334 5.22 14.94 -24.46
CA ARG A 334 4.11 14.24 -23.80
C ARG A 334 3.57 15.05 -22.64
N LYS A 335 2.24 15.23 -22.60
CA LYS A 335 1.50 15.82 -21.47
C LYS A 335 1.15 14.76 -20.44
N ILE A 336 1.20 15.12 -19.16
CA ILE A 336 0.98 14.16 -18.07
C ILE A 336 -0.45 13.60 -18.05
N THR A 337 -1.47 14.40 -18.38
CA THR A 337 -2.87 13.93 -18.35
C THR A 337 -3.16 12.97 -19.50
N ASP A 338 -2.68 13.28 -20.69
CA ASP A 338 -3.01 12.52 -21.90
C ASP A 338 -2.22 11.21 -21.99
N SER A 339 -0.95 11.24 -21.58
CA SER A 339 -0.02 10.15 -21.83
C SER A 339 0.17 9.17 -20.67
N SER A 340 -0.26 9.53 -19.45
CA SER A 340 -0.04 8.67 -18.28
C SER A 340 -1.02 7.49 -18.20
N CYS A 341 -0.48 6.31 -17.90
CA CYS A 341 -1.23 5.08 -17.66
C CYS A 341 -1.82 4.98 -16.24
N CYS A 342 -1.33 5.78 -15.29
CA CYS A 342 -1.86 5.92 -13.94
C CYS A 342 -1.98 7.40 -13.55
N ARG A 343 -2.64 7.68 -12.42
CA ARG A 343 -2.78 9.04 -11.90
C ARG A 343 -1.45 9.50 -11.29
N LEU A 344 -1.10 10.76 -11.50
CA LEU A 344 0.10 11.37 -10.91
C LEU A 344 -0.24 12.43 -9.87
N VAL A 345 0.57 12.48 -8.81
CA VAL A 345 0.64 13.56 -7.82
C VAL A 345 2.09 14.00 -7.63
N ILE A 346 2.41 15.21 -8.05
CA ILE A 346 3.77 15.73 -8.13
C ILE A 346 3.86 17.00 -7.28
N PRO A 347 4.32 16.91 -6.01
CA PRO A 347 4.46 18.07 -5.14
C PRO A 347 5.44 19.11 -5.68
N THR A 348 5.11 20.38 -5.47
CA THR A 348 5.92 21.55 -5.83
C THR A 348 5.56 22.73 -4.91
N VAL A 349 6.27 23.86 -5.03
CA VAL A 349 5.92 25.11 -4.33
C VAL A 349 5.75 26.23 -5.36
N ARG A 350 4.64 26.95 -5.31
CA ARG A 350 4.48 28.20 -6.09
C ARG A 350 5.37 29.28 -5.51
N ALA A 351 6.39 29.70 -6.25
CA ALA A 351 7.49 30.55 -5.76
C ALA A 351 7.01 31.93 -5.27
N LYS A 352 6.08 32.57 -6.01
CA LYS A 352 5.62 33.95 -5.75
C LYS A 352 5.09 34.18 -4.33
N HIS A 353 4.49 33.15 -3.73
CA HIS A 353 3.87 33.22 -2.40
C HIS A 353 4.35 32.14 -1.43
N GLY A 354 5.30 31.28 -1.83
CA GLY A 354 5.76 30.15 -1.03
C GLY A 354 4.65 29.17 -0.67
N GLN A 355 3.71 28.93 -1.61
CA GLN A 355 2.53 28.10 -1.35
C GLN A 355 2.78 26.66 -1.79
N ALA A 356 2.50 25.72 -0.90
CA ALA A 356 2.47 24.30 -1.23
C ALA A 356 1.46 24.01 -2.34
N GLU A 357 1.84 23.22 -3.33
CA GLU A 357 1.01 22.84 -4.46
C GLU A 357 1.35 21.41 -4.89
N ALA A 358 0.40 20.75 -5.57
CA ALA A 358 0.66 19.48 -6.25
C ALA A 358 0.18 19.54 -7.69
N ILE A 359 1.11 19.33 -8.63
CA ILE A 359 0.79 19.11 -10.03
C ILE A 359 0.18 17.72 -10.15
N VAL A 360 -1.03 17.63 -10.69
CA VAL A 360 -1.75 16.37 -10.80
C VAL A 360 -2.27 16.15 -12.21
N THR A 361 -2.35 14.88 -12.59
CA THR A 361 -3.19 14.46 -13.72
C THR A 361 -4.64 14.91 -13.52
N ALA A 362 -5.34 15.27 -14.60
CA ALA A 362 -6.75 15.66 -14.52
C ALA A 362 -7.68 14.45 -14.30
N HIS A 363 -7.69 13.91 -13.09
CA HIS A 363 -8.42 12.70 -12.72
C HIS A 363 -9.73 12.96 -11.97
N SER A 364 -10.08 14.23 -11.76
CA SER A 364 -11.38 14.68 -11.27
C SER A 364 -11.74 16.04 -11.89
N PRO A 365 -13.04 16.42 -11.94
CA PRO A 365 -13.49 17.68 -12.53
C PRO A 365 -12.85 18.95 -11.92
N ASP A 366 -12.45 18.88 -10.65
CA ASP A 366 -11.83 19.97 -9.89
C ASP A 366 -10.29 19.95 -9.91
N ARG A 367 -9.67 19.01 -10.65
CA ARG A 367 -8.21 18.85 -10.71
C ARG A 367 -7.67 19.01 -12.13
N THR A 368 -8.18 20.01 -12.86
CA THR A 368 -7.87 20.22 -14.28
C THR A 368 -6.84 21.32 -14.55
N ALA A 369 -6.37 22.05 -13.52
CA ALA A 369 -5.48 23.20 -13.66
C ALA A 369 -4.18 22.89 -14.43
N PHE A 370 -3.66 21.68 -14.28
CA PHE A 370 -2.43 21.21 -14.91
C PHE A 370 -2.68 20.24 -16.07
N ARG A 371 -3.88 20.24 -16.67
CA ARG A 371 -4.21 19.30 -17.76
C ARG A 371 -3.18 19.33 -18.89
N ASP A 372 -2.73 20.54 -19.25
CA ASP A 372 -1.86 20.79 -20.40
C ASP A 372 -0.37 20.82 -20.09
N ILE A 373 0.04 20.64 -18.82
CA ILE A 373 1.47 20.67 -18.47
C ILE A 373 2.21 19.50 -19.11
N SER A 374 3.37 19.78 -19.70
CA SER A 374 4.24 18.72 -20.23
C SER A 374 4.87 17.92 -19.09
N ALA A 375 5.23 16.67 -19.38
CA ALA A 375 5.96 15.82 -18.45
C ALA A 375 7.32 16.43 -18.05
N VAL A 376 7.98 17.11 -18.98
CA VAL A 376 9.25 17.81 -18.73
C VAL A 376 9.04 18.96 -17.75
N GLU A 377 8.03 19.80 -17.95
CA GLU A 377 7.75 20.95 -17.06
C GLU A 377 7.31 20.49 -15.68
N ALA A 378 6.48 19.44 -15.58
CA ALA A 378 6.06 18.89 -14.29
C ALA A 378 7.26 18.34 -13.49
N ALA A 379 8.17 17.62 -14.16
CA ALA A 379 9.40 17.14 -13.52
C ALA A 379 10.30 18.30 -13.06
N LEU A 380 10.55 19.29 -13.92
CA LEU A 380 11.36 20.46 -13.58
C LEU A 380 10.76 21.28 -12.43
N ALA A 381 9.43 21.47 -12.40
CA ALA A 381 8.74 22.19 -11.33
C ALA A 381 8.92 21.51 -9.96
N SER A 382 8.97 20.18 -9.93
CA SER A 382 9.18 19.42 -8.69
C SER A 382 10.65 19.29 -8.31
N SER A 383 11.59 19.41 -9.25
CA SER A 383 13.04 19.23 -9.03
C SER A 383 13.84 20.53 -8.89
N ALA A 384 13.20 21.70 -8.89
CA ALA A 384 13.83 23.01 -8.82
C ALA A 384 14.36 23.33 -7.40
N ALA A 385 15.32 22.53 -6.91
CA ALA A 385 15.78 22.57 -5.53
C ALA A 385 16.51 23.89 -5.26
N PRO A 386 16.11 24.67 -4.23
CA PRO A 386 16.80 25.90 -3.88
C PRO A 386 18.30 25.63 -3.69
N THR A 387 19.15 26.52 -4.22
CA THR A 387 20.62 26.42 -4.25
C THR A 387 21.24 25.45 -5.26
N TYR A 388 20.46 24.51 -5.81
CA TYR A 388 20.91 23.60 -6.88
C TYR A 388 20.39 24.04 -8.26
N PHE A 389 19.11 24.40 -8.38
CA PHE A 389 18.48 24.76 -9.65
C PHE A 389 17.77 26.11 -9.56
N ASP A 390 17.59 26.77 -10.71
CA ASP A 390 16.69 27.92 -10.82
C ASP A 390 15.23 27.48 -10.69
N GLU A 391 14.38 28.43 -10.30
CA GLU A 391 12.93 28.29 -10.39
C GLU A 391 12.49 27.85 -11.80
N SER A 392 11.57 26.88 -11.84
CA SER A 392 10.97 26.42 -13.09
C SER A 392 9.82 27.34 -13.46
N VAL A 393 9.79 27.85 -14.69
CA VAL A 393 8.68 28.68 -15.19
C VAL A 393 7.84 27.84 -16.15
N TRP A 394 6.55 27.79 -15.88
CA TRP A 394 5.55 27.20 -16.78
C TRP A 394 4.61 28.30 -17.28
N ASP A 395 4.41 28.37 -18.60
CA ASP A 395 3.45 29.28 -19.21
C ASP A 395 2.05 28.66 -19.10
N GLY A 396 1.46 28.83 -17.91
CA GLY A 396 0.15 28.28 -17.57
C GLY A 396 -0.99 28.95 -18.34
N PRO A 397 -2.21 28.38 -18.29
CA PRO A 397 -3.33 28.84 -19.11
C PRO A 397 -3.81 30.26 -18.80
N VAL A 398 -3.46 30.81 -17.63
CA VAL A 398 -3.87 32.14 -17.18
C VAL A 398 -2.70 33.13 -17.18
N ALA A 399 -1.55 32.72 -16.66
CA ALA A 399 -0.34 33.52 -16.58
C ALA A 399 0.88 32.61 -16.36
N PRO A 400 2.10 33.09 -16.64
CA PRO A 400 3.32 32.40 -16.25
C PRO A 400 3.40 32.18 -14.74
N GLU A 401 3.77 30.97 -14.34
CA GLU A 401 3.90 30.54 -12.95
C GLU A 401 5.31 30.02 -12.68
N SER A 402 5.92 30.48 -11.59
CA SER A 402 7.24 30.02 -11.14
C SER A 402 7.10 29.00 -10.01
N PHE A 403 7.87 27.92 -10.09
CA PHE A 403 7.84 26.77 -9.18
C PHE A 403 9.22 26.48 -8.57
N LEU A 404 9.21 25.99 -7.33
CA LEU A 404 10.36 25.46 -6.59
C LEU A 404 10.11 23.99 -6.22
N ASP A 405 11.18 23.28 -5.86
CA ASP A 405 11.13 21.86 -5.49
C ASP A 405 10.09 21.54 -4.42
N GLY A 406 9.35 20.45 -4.64
CA GLY A 406 8.34 19.96 -3.70
C GLY A 406 8.92 19.47 -2.37
N GLY A 407 10.20 19.11 -2.36
CA GLY A 407 10.99 18.73 -1.19
C GLY A 407 11.04 19.82 -0.14
N VAL A 408 10.72 21.07 -0.46
CA VAL A 408 10.55 22.14 0.54
C VAL A 408 9.43 21.83 1.55
N TRP A 409 8.39 21.10 1.17
CA TRP A 409 7.24 20.81 2.06
C TRP A 409 6.79 19.34 2.10
N ALA A 410 7.09 18.55 1.07
CA ALA A 410 6.69 17.15 0.95
C ALA A 410 7.78 16.33 0.27
N ASN A 411 8.94 16.15 0.93
CA ASN A 411 10.03 15.33 0.39
C ASN A 411 9.59 13.85 0.28
N ASN A 412 8.75 13.43 1.22
CA ASN A 412 7.96 12.21 1.12
C ASN A 412 6.51 12.57 0.69
N PRO A 413 6.05 12.13 -0.50
CA PRO A 413 4.78 12.58 -1.07
C PRO A 413 3.55 11.78 -0.59
N ILE A 414 3.65 10.96 0.46
CA ILE A 414 2.51 10.14 0.94
C ILE A 414 1.32 11.02 1.34
N LEU A 415 1.51 12.08 2.12
CA LEU A 415 0.40 12.93 2.57
C LEU A 415 -0.31 13.65 1.41
N PRO A 416 0.40 14.29 0.45
CA PRO A 416 -0.23 14.80 -0.78
C PRO A 416 -1.03 13.73 -1.52
N ALA A 417 -0.49 12.51 -1.64
CA ALA A 417 -1.15 11.40 -2.33
C ALA A 417 -2.43 10.93 -1.60
N LEU A 418 -2.39 10.84 -0.27
CA LEU A 418 -3.55 10.51 0.56
C LEU A 418 -4.62 11.60 0.49
N ALA A 419 -4.22 12.87 0.57
CA ALA A 419 -5.13 13.99 0.41
C ALA A 419 -5.83 13.92 -0.96
N GLU A 420 -5.08 13.59 -2.02
CA GLU A 420 -5.64 13.43 -3.36
C GLU A 420 -6.68 12.29 -3.43
N ALA A 421 -6.29 11.11 -2.94
CA ALA A 421 -7.12 9.91 -2.94
C ALA A 421 -8.42 10.11 -2.13
N VAL A 422 -8.33 10.69 -0.94
CA VAL A 422 -9.47 10.85 -0.04
C VAL A 422 -10.35 12.03 -0.47
N ARG A 423 -9.76 13.19 -0.76
CA ARG A 423 -10.55 14.41 -0.99
C ARG A 423 -11.15 14.49 -2.38
N TYR A 424 -10.40 14.09 -3.42
CA TYR A 424 -10.79 14.27 -4.81
C TYR A 424 -11.31 12.97 -5.43
N LEU A 425 -10.61 11.86 -5.22
CA LEU A 425 -11.05 10.54 -5.68
C LEU A 425 -12.09 9.88 -4.75
N LYS A 426 -12.29 10.45 -3.55
CA LYS A 426 -13.26 10.00 -2.54
C LYS A 426 -13.03 8.55 -2.08
N ILE A 427 -11.79 8.09 -2.11
CA ILE A 427 -11.42 6.77 -1.62
C ILE A 427 -11.38 6.79 -0.08
N PRO A 428 -12.09 5.88 0.62
CA PRO A 428 -12.00 5.75 2.07
C PRO A 428 -10.59 5.36 2.51
N LEU A 429 -10.11 5.89 3.64
CA LEU A 429 -8.77 5.59 4.18
C LEU A 429 -8.56 4.09 4.42
N ASP A 430 -9.58 3.37 4.90
CA ASP A 430 -9.57 1.91 5.12
C ASP A 430 -9.56 1.08 3.82
N ARG A 431 -9.52 1.75 2.67
CA ARG A 431 -9.43 1.19 1.32
C ARG A 431 -8.20 1.67 0.57
N ILE A 432 -7.22 2.27 1.26
CA ILE A 432 -5.95 2.70 0.67
C ILE A 432 -4.82 1.83 1.21
N ASP A 433 -3.94 1.39 0.31
CA ASP A 433 -2.65 0.79 0.60
C ASP A 433 -1.55 1.66 0.00
N VAL A 434 -0.52 1.97 0.79
CA VAL A 434 0.60 2.82 0.34
C VAL A 434 1.90 2.03 0.39
N LEU A 435 2.58 1.92 -0.76
CA LEU A 435 3.98 1.56 -0.85
C LEU A 435 4.79 2.84 -1.02
N SER A 436 5.74 3.08 -0.13
CA SER A 436 6.65 4.22 -0.23
C SER A 436 8.09 3.75 -0.36
N VAL A 437 8.84 4.34 -1.28
CA VAL A 437 10.24 3.99 -1.54
C VAL A 437 11.12 5.20 -1.37
N GLY A 438 12.15 5.05 -0.53
CA GLY A 438 13.04 6.13 -0.16
C GLY A 438 14.23 6.24 -1.09
N THR A 439 15.04 7.26 -0.83
CA THR A 439 16.30 7.51 -1.55
C THR A 439 17.51 7.28 -0.64
N MET A 440 17.42 6.34 0.29
CA MET A 440 18.37 6.14 1.38
C MET A 440 18.38 7.28 2.41
N GLY A 441 18.41 6.92 3.70
CA GLY A 441 18.55 7.84 4.81
C GLY A 441 19.96 7.77 5.42
N ASN A 442 20.33 8.78 6.18
CA ASN A 442 21.54 8.77 7.01
C ASN A 442 21.11 8.76 8.49
N GLU A 443 21.84 8.02 9.32
CA GLU A 443 21.77 8.11 10.78
C GLU A 443 22.47 9.38 11.29
N SER A 444 22.04 10.54 10.80
CA SER A 444 22.65 11.81 11.16
C SER A 444 22.33 12.19 12.61
N ASP A 445 23.35 12.34 13.45
CA ASP A 445 23.20 13.03 14.72
C ASP A 445 23.21 14.55 14.49
N PHE A 446 22.03 15.15 14.39
CA PHE A 446 21.88 16.59 14.22
C PHE A 446 22.36 17.39 15.46
N THR A 447 22.58 16.76 16.62
CA THR A 447 23.09 17.45 17.81
C THR A 447 24.57 17.81 17.70
N GLU A 448 25.35 17.01 16.96
CA GLU A 448 26.76 17.29 16.69
C GLU A 448 26.95 18.28 15.52
N SER A 449 25.99 18.32 14.59
CA SER A 449 26.07 19.11 13.36
C SER A 449 25.49 20.52 13.47
N LEU A 450 24.64 20.80 14.47
CA LEU A 450 24.04 22.11 14.70
C LEU A 450 24.87 22.92 15.71
N GLY A 451 25.80 23.75 15.22
CA GLY A 451 26.56 24.66 16.08
C GLY A 451 25.68 25.73 16.78
N LYS A 452 26.24 26.43 17.77
CA LYS A 452 25.52 27.52 18.48
C LYS A 452 25.36 28.77 17.59
N GLY A 453 24.12 29.27 17.48
CA GLY A 453 23.79 30.52 16.79
C GLY A 453 23.58 30.39 15.28
N LYS A 454 23.22 31.51 14.60
CA LYS A 454 22.80 31.54 13.19
C LYS A 454 23.82 30.92 12.21
N ALA A 455 25.12 31.07 12.48
CA ALA A 455 26.20 30.54 11.63
C ALA A 455 26.36 29.01 11.73
N GLY A 456 26.01 28.41 12.88
CA GLY A 456 26.05 26.95 13.06
C GLY A 456 24.82 26.23 12.48
N TRP A 457 23.69 26.93 12.36
CA TRP A 457 22.46 26.41 11.77
C TRP A 457 22.43 26.47 10.24
N ALA A 458 23.11 27.45 9.64
CA ALA A 458 23.04 27.70 8.20
C ALA A 458 23.45 26.51 7.30
N PRO A 459 24.48 25.70 7.61
CA PRO A 459 24.90 24.62 6.70
C PRO A 459 23.94 23.42 6.68
N ASN A 460 23.33 23.07 7.82
CA ASN A 460 22.63 21.78 8.00
C ASN A 460 21.12 21.95 8.26
N SER A 461 20.60 23.18 8.27
CA SER A 461 19.19 23.44 8.55
C SER A 461 18.25 22.91 7.46
N ALA A 462 18.64 22.94 6.19
CA ALA A 462 17.84 22.40 5.10
C ALA A 462 17.66 20.88 5.24
N ASP A 463 18.75 20.14 5.50
CA ASP A 463 18.72 18.69 5.70
C ASP A 463 17.91 18.31 6.95
N LEU A 464 18.02 19.08 8.04
CA LEU A 464 17.17 18.92 9.22
C LEU A 464 15.69 19.10 8.88
N PHE A 465 15.33 20.16 8.14
CA PHE A 465 13.94 20.40 7.77
C PHE A 465 13.39 19.31 6.85
N PHE A 466 14.19 18.83 5.89
CA PHE A 466 13.82 17.69 5.04
C PHE A 466 13.64 16.40 5.85
N ALA A 467 14.56 16.09 6.76
CA ALA A 467 14.44 14.91 7.63
C ALA A 467 13.23 15.01 8.56
N ALA A 468 12.99 16.18 9.16
CA ALA A 468 11.87 16.39 10.07
C ALA A 468 10.51 16.30 9.36
N GLN A 469 10.36 16.89 8.17
CA GLN A 469 9.10 16.81 7.41
C GLN A 469 8.88 15.42 6.79
N GLU A 470 9.93 14.72 6.35
CA GLU A 470 9.82 13.32 5.92
C GLU A 470 9.34 12.43 7.08
N HIS A 471 9.97 12.55 8.26
CA HIS A 471 9.56 11.79 9.44
C HIS A 471 8.14 12.15 9.88
N GLY A 472 7.79 13.44 9.90
CA GLY A 472 6.44 13.90 10.22
C GLY A 472 5.39 13.35 9.25
N ALA A 473 5.71 13.29 7.95
CA ALA A 473 4.82 12.70 6.94
C ALA A 473 4.60 11.20 7.17
N LEU A 474 5.65 10.45 7.53
CA LEU A 474 5.57 9.02 7.86
C LEU A 474 4.68 8.79 9.09
N VAL A 475 4.94 9.49 10.20
CA VAL A 475 4.16 9.36 11.45
C VAL A 475 2.69 9.68 11.22
N LEU A 476 2.38 10.74 10.47
CA LEU A 476 1.00 11.09 10.15
C LEU A 476 0.34 10.06 9.23
N ALA A 477 1.07 9.54 8.22
CA ALA A 477 0.56 8.50 7.34
C ALA A 477 0.25 7.20 8.09
N GLU A 478 1.13 6.78 8.99
CA GLU A 478 0.91 5.65 9.89
C GLU A 478 -0.31 5.87 10.79
N GLY A 479 -0.49 7.09 11.32
CA GLY A 479 -1.68 7.45 12.09
C GLY A 479 -2.99 7.40 11.29
N PHE A 480 -2.96 7.70 10.00
CA PHE A 480 -4.15 7.64 9.14
C PHE A 480 -4.47 6.23 8.63
N LEU A 481 -3.46 5.44 8.33
CA LEU A 481 -3.60 4.16 7.63
C LEU A 481 -3.53 2.96 8.59
N GLY A 482 -2.84 3.10 9.72
CA GLY A 482 -2.44 1.98 10.56
C GLY A 482 -1.17 1.27 10.03
N PRO A 483 -0.48 0.50 10.89
CA PRO A 483 0.81 -0.12 10.57
C PRO A 483 0.70 -1.14 9.43
N THR A 484 -0.49 -1.68 9.20
CA THR A 484 -0.67 -2.74 8.21
C THR A 484 -0.89 -2.18 6.80
N ARG A 485 -1.28 -0.89 6.63
CA ARG A 485 -1.70 -0.25 5.35
C ARG A 485 -0.68 0.69 4.72
N HIS A 486 0.45 0.88 5.38
CA HIS A 486 1.64 1.49 4.80
C HIS A 486 2.76 0.46 4.74
N LEU A 487 3.60 0.52 3.72
CA LEU A 487 4.84 -0.24 3.61
C LEU A 487 5.93 0.71 3.17
N ARG A 488 7.02 0.76 3.93
CA ARG A 488 8.17 1.60 3.65
C ARG A 488 9.35 0.74 3.23
N ILE A 489 9.90 1.02 2.05
CA ILE A 489 11.15 0.44 1.57
C ILE A 489 12.19 1.55 1.56
N ASN A 490 13.20 1.43 2.42
CA ASN A 490 14.33 2.34 2.45
C ASN A 490 15.54 1.63 3.07
N GLN A 491 16.72 2.22 2.93
CA GLN A 491 17.93 1.77 3.61
C GLN A 491 18.56 2.94 4.36
N GLN A 492 18.94 2.73 5.62
CA GLN A 492 19.78 3.68 6.36
C GLN A 492 21.26 3.35 6.11
N THR A 493 22.09 4.37 5.90
CA THR A 493 23.53 4.21 5.78
C THR A 493 24.26 4.97 6.89
N PRO A 494 25.37 4.43 7.42
CA PRO A 494 26.17 5.08 8.45
C PRO A 494 27.00 6.26 7.90
N ILE A 495 27.23 6.28 6.59
CA ILE A 495 27.93 7.37 5.89
C ILE A 495 26.91 8.10 5.02
N GLU A 496 26.95 9.42 5.08
CA GLU A 496 26.10 10.28 4.26
C GLU A 496 26.49 10.18 2.78
N ILE A 497 25.54 9.78 1.94
CA ILE A 497 25.63 9.97 0.49
C ILE A 497 24.95 11.29 0.13
N LYS A 498 25.67 12.18 -0.53
CA LYS A 498 25.15 13.50 -0.92
C LYS A 498 24.20 13.41 -2.10
N LEU A 499 23.30 14.39 -2.19
CA LEU A 499 22.31 14.51 -3.25
C LEU A 499 22.93 14.63 -4.66
N ASP A 500 24.16 15.12 -4.76
CA ASP A 500 24.91 15.35 -6.00
C ASP A 500 26.12 14.40 -6.16
N ASP A 501 26.18 13.30 -5.39
CA ASP A 501 27.31 12.37 -5.42
C ASP A 501 27.26 11.40 -6.61
N VAL A 502 28.04 11.73 -7.63
CA VAL A 502 28.19 10.90 -8.85
C VAL A 502 29.01 9.63 -8.59
N GLU A 503 29.91 9.63 -7.60
CA GLU A 503 30.82 8.50 -7.35
C GLU A 503 30.08 7.35 -6.66
N ALA A 504 29.01 7.66 -5.94
CA ALA A 504 28.16 6.69 -5.27
C ALA A 504 27.15 5.96 -6.18
N ILE A 505 27.06 6.27 -7.48
CA ILE A 505 26.04 5.70 -8.38
C ILE A 505 26.07 4.16 -8.43
N GLU A 506 27.27 3.58 -8.48
CA GLU A 506 27.45 2.12 -8.53
C GLU A 506 27.04 1.49 -7.19
N GLU A 507 27.52 2.02 -6.07
CA GLU A 507 27.15 1.57 -4.72
C GLU A 507 25.63 1.65 -4.49
N MET A 508 25.00 2.78 -4.86
CA MET A 508 23.55 2.96 -4.74
C MET A 508 22.76 1.96 -5.60
N THR A 509 23.29 1.61 -6.78
CA THR A 509 22.69 0.60 -7.66
C THR A 509 22.75 -0.79 -7.01
N GLU A 510 23.90 -1.18 -6.46
CA GLU A 510 24.09 -2.47 -5.78
C GLU A 510 23.17 -2.60 -4.57
N ARG A 511 23.18 -1.59 -3.69
CA ARG A 511 22.28 -1.51 -2.52
C ARG A 511 20.81 -1.60 -2.91
N GLY A 512 20.41 -0.88 -3.95
CA GLY A 512 19.04 -0.92 -4.45
C GLY A 512 18.64 -2.30 -5.00
N ASN A 513 19.56 -3.01 -5.67
CA ASN A 513 19.33 -4.36 -6.13
C ASN A 513 19.19 -5.38 -4.99
N GLU A 514 19.99 -5.24 -3.93
CA GLU A 514 19.89 -6.09 -2.73
C GLU A 514 18.56 -5.86 -2.02
N VAL A 515 18.24 -4.61 -1.67
CA VAL A 515 16.98 -4.24 -1.04
C VAL A 515 15.79 -4.67 -1.90
N GLY A 516 15.86 -4.47 -3.23
CA GLY A 516 14.83 -4.90 -4.16
C GLY A 516 14.62 -6.42 -4.13
N LYS A 517 15.69 -7.21 -4.05
CA LYS A 517 15.60 -8.68 -3.93
C LYS A 517 14.98 -9.10 -2.61
N ASP A 518 15.48 -8.58 -1.50
CA ASP A 518 15.07 -8.97 -0.15
C ASP A 518 13.62 -8.55 0.13
N SER A 519 13.18 -7.46 -0.49
CA SER A 519 11.83 -6.94 -0.33
C SER A 519 10.77 -7.57 -1.22
N PHE A 520 11.17 -8.27 -2.29
CA PHE A 520 10.28 -8.64 -3.38
C PHE A 520 9.11 -9.51 -2.95
N VAL A 521 9.33 -10.51 -2.08
CA VAL A 521 8.29 -11.49 -1.71
C VAL A 521 7.07 -10.81 -1.08
N TYR A 522 7.29 -9.91 -0.11
CA TYR A 522 6.20 -9.24 0.59
C TYR A 522 5.61 -8.09 -0.24
N VAL A 523 6.44 -7.33 -0.98
CA VAL A 523 5.94 -6.30 -1.93
C VAL A 523 5.07 -6.94 -3.00
N ARG A 524 5.48 -8.10 -3.55
CA ARG A 524 4.68 -8.87 -4.53
C ARG A 524 3.37 -9.34 -3.93
N SER A 525 3.38 -9.89 -2.71
CA SER A 525 2.15 -10.39 -2.10
C SER A 525 1.10 -9.30 -1.90
N ARG A 526 1.53 -8.06 -1.59
CA ARG A 526 0.64 -6.97 -1.20
C ARG A 526 0.28 -6.00 -2.32
N PHE A 527 1.24 -5.70 -3.18
CA PHE A 527 1.12 -4.68 -4.22
C PHE A 527 1.25 -5.24 -5.64
N LEU A 528 2.13 -6.21 -5.89
CA LEU A 528 2.39 -6.77 -7.24
C LEU A 528 1.80 -8.18 -7.43
N ASP A 529 0.59 -8.36 -6.93
CA ASP A 529 -0.09 -9.66 -6.76
C ASP A 529 -0.83 -10.17 -8.00
N GLY A 530 -0.60 -9.56 -9.16
CA GLY A 530 -1.34 -9.84 -10.40
C GLY A 530 -2.64 -9.05 -10.53
N GLN A 531 -3.16 -8.45 -9.47
CA GLN A 531 -4.37 -7.62 -9.55
C GLN A 531 -4.00 -6.21 -10.04
N LEU A 532 -4.50 -5.87 -11.22
CA LEU A 532 -4.15 -4.62 -11.91
C LEU A 532 -5.09 -3.48 -11.54
N ALA A 533 -4.57 -2.26 -11.64
CA ALA A 533 -5.33 -1.04 -11.52
C ALA A 533 -6.25 -0.85 -12.74
N PRO A 534 -7.53 -0.49 -12.53
CA PRO A 534 -8.41 -0.17 -13.64
C PRO A 534 -7.92 1.10 -14.33
N ALA A 535 -8.23 1.22 -15.62
CA ALA A 535 -8.00 2.46 -16.35
C ALA A 535 -8.67 3.64 -15.62
N TRP A 536 -7.95 4.76 -15.53
CA TRP A 536 -8.46 5.96 -14.86
C TRP A 536 -9.17 6.87 -15.85
N GLN A 537 -10.17 7.60 -15.35
CA GLN A 537 -10.93 8.55 -16.16
C GLN A 537 -10.20 9.90 -16.21
N ARG A 538 -10.01 10.41 -17.44
CA ARG A 538 -9.41 11.71 -17.72
C ARG A 538 -10.52 12.77 -17.82
N TYR A 539 -10.28 13.96 -17.27
CA TYR A 539 -11.23 15.07 -17.23
C TYR A 539 -10.73 16.28 -17.97
#